data_AF-A0A1D6PPT3-F1
#
_entry.id   AF-A0A1D6PPT3-F1
#
_cell.length_a   1.000
_cell.length_b   1.000
_cell.length_c   1.000
_cell.angle_alpha   90.00
_cell.angle_beta   90.00
_cell.angle_gamma   90.00
#
_symmetry.space_group_name_H-M   'P 1'
#
loop_
_entity.id
_entity.type
_entity.pdbx_description
1 polymer ?
#
loop_
_entity_poly.entity_id
_entity_poly.type
_entity_poly.pdbx_seq_one_letter_code
_entity_poly.pdbx_strand_id
1 'polypeptide(L)'
;MHFPDVIQQFERTCRNASESIRSAATGKLRVVEEKLMQQNAQLLLDEAASWSLWHIYGKEHEELSGELLVPPITSHQEACRFVAADITAQLCLRIILWLEGLASEALDLEKKVRGPHVGSYLPSSGVWHRTQRYLKRNNADSTIVKHVDFDAPTREGAQLLPDDKKQDELLLEDIWTLLRAGRLEEASDLCRSAGQAWRVATLCPFGGINMFPSLNALHKNGKYRTLQAMELESGVGRQWRLWKWASYCASEKIAEQDGGRYEMAVYALQCSNLKRVLPICTDWESACWAMARSWLDVQVDLELSQYQTSRPEKQLDDDMNGAQSSVGPESWPYHVLDQQPHDLTALLQKLHSSDLVHETVSRACREQHRQIQMNLMSGNISHLLDLLWSWLSPAEENHNNTARPLDDPEMIRFGAHIVLVLRHLFSDGMDDELDEKLVTVGDLIINMYVRYLFSEDQEELVGIYASQLQHDLCITLFVEMMELRLKFAYYVQALPFCCGVSAILI
;
A
#
# COMPACT_ATOMS: atom_id res chain seq x y z
N MET A 1 25.48 1.99 -13.42
CA MET A 1 24.04 2.27 -13.26
C MET A 1 23.85 2.67 -11.82
N HIS A 2 23.13 3.76 -11.52
CA HIS A 2 22.91 4.13 -10.12
C HIS A 2 21.92 3.13 -9.50
N PHE A 3 22.06 2.87 -8.20
CA PHE A 3 21.24 1.89 -7.48
C PHE A 3 19.72 2.04 -7.72
N PRO A 4 19.13 3.25 -7.67
CA PRO A 4 17.71 3.44 -7.95
C PRO A 4 17.28 3.01 -9.36
N ASP A 5 18.16 3.17 -10.36
CA ASP A 5 17.86 2.80 -11.75
C ASP A 5 17.77 1.27 -11.90
N VAL A 6 18.61 0.52 -11.17
CA VAL A 6 18.62 -0.95 -11.18
C VAL A 6 17.33 -1.49 -10.56
N ILE A 7 16.94 -0.97 -9.41
CA ILE A 7 15.68 -1.35 -8.74
C ILE A 7 14.47 -1.06 -9.64
N GLN A 8 14.44 0.12 -10.25
CA GLN A 8 13.38 0.49 -11.18
C GLN A 8 13.36 -0.42 -12.42
N GLN A 9 14.53 -0.89 -12.88
CA GLN A 9 14.61 -1.85 -13.97
C GLN A 9 14.04 -3.22 -13.58
N PHE A 10 14.32 -3.74 -12.37
CA PHE A 10 13.71 -4.99 -11.89
C PHE A 10 12.20 -4.87 -11.81
N GLU A 11 11.70 -3.80 -11.21
CA GLU A 11 10.27 -3.52 -11.09
C GLU A 11 9.57 -3.50 -12.46
N ARG A 12 10.09 -2.71 -13.41
CA ARG A 12 9.54 -2.62 -14.78
C ARG A 12 9.59 -3.95 -15.51
N THR A 13 10.66 -4.72 -15.34
CA THR A 13 10.81 -6.03 -16.01
C THR A 13 9.75 -7.01 -15.54
N CYS A 14 9.54 -7.12 -14.22
CA CYS A 14 8.52 -7.99 -13.64
C CYS A 14 7.10 -7.57 -14.09
N ARG A 15 6.82 -6.26 -14.07
CA ARG A 15 5.53 -5.72 -14.51
C ARG A 15 5.25 -5.98 -15.98
N ASN A 16 6.21 -5.70 -16.87
CA ASN A 16 6.06 -5.95 -18.31
C ASN A 16 5.86 -7.44 -18.61
N ALA A 17 6.53 -8.32 -17.88
CA ALA A 17 6.34 -9.76 -17.99
C ALA A 17 4.92 -10.17 -17.56
N SER A 18 4.43 -9.65 -16.43
CA SER A 18 3.05 -9.87 -15.98
C SER A 18 2.01 -9.41 -17.01
N GLU A 19 2.15 -8.20 -17.54
CA GLU A 19 1.23 -7.67 -18.56
C GLU A 19 1.24 -8.54 -19.82
N SER A 20 2.42 -8.99 -20.24
CA SER A 20 2.57 -9.89 -21.39
C SER A 20 1.84 -11.22 -21.17
N ILE A 21 2.01 -11.84 -20.00
CA ILE A 21 1.33 -13.10 -19.64
C ILE A 21 -0.18 -12.92 -19.59
N ARG A 22 -0.67 -11.84 -18.96
CA ARG A 22 -2.12 -11.54 -18.91
C ARG A 22 -2.72 -11.35 -20.29
N SER A 23 -2.02 -10.65 -21.18
CA SER A 23 -2.47 -10.45 -22.55
C SER A 23 -2.55 -11.77 -23.33
N ALA A 24 -1.57 -12.65 -23.14
CA ALA A 24 -1.51 -13.96 -23.79
C ALA A 24 -2.59 -14.93 -23.30
N ALA A 25 -2.99 -14.83 -22.02
CA ALA A 25 -3.98 -15.70 -21.41
C ALA A 25 -5.41 -15.48 -21.92
N THR A 26 -5.72 -14.31 -22.51
CA THR A 26 -7.09 -13.96 -22.90
C THR A 26 -7.63 -14.79 -24.08
N GLY A 27 -8.64 -15.63 -23.81
CA GLY A 27 -9.55 -16.22 -24.80
C GLY A 27 -8.99 -17.33 -25.71
N LYS A 28 -7.76 -17.82 -25.46
CA LYS A 28 -7.08 -18.81 -26.33
C LYS A 28 -6.73 -20.15 -25.64
N LEU A 29 -6.85 -20.25 -24.32
CA LEU A 29 -6.37 -21.39 -23.54
C LEU A 29 -7.51 -22.11 -22.80
N ARG A 30 -7.23 -23.31 -22.28
CA ARG A 30 -8.16 -23.99 -21.38
C ARG A 30 -8.26 -23.22 -20.06
N VAL A 31 -9.41 -23.28 -19.39
CA VAL A 31 -9.68 -22.55 -18.13
C VAL A 31 -8.59 -22.78 -17.06
N VAL A 32 -8.05 -24.00 -16.97
CA VAL A 32 -6.98 -24.33 -16.00
C VAL A 32 -5.66 -23.63 -16.35
N GLU A 33 -5.29 -23.62 -17.63
CA GLU A 33 -4.07 -22.97 -18.12
C GLU A 33 -4.17 -21.45 -17.98
N GLU A 34 -5.33 -20.88 -18.29
CA GLU A 34 -5.62 -19.45 -18.09
C GLU A 34 -5.49 -19.07 -16.61
N LYS A 35 -6.04 -19.88 -15.71
CA LYS A 35 -5.94 -19.64 -14.26
C LYS A 35 -4.49 -19.71 -13.78
N LEU A 36 -3.70 -20.67 -14.25
CA LEU A 36 -2.28 -20.78 -13.90
C LEU A 36 -1.48 -19.57 -14.42
N MET A 37 -1.73 -19.14 -15.66
CA MET A 37 -1.10 -17.94 -16.21
C MET A 37 -1.47 -16.68 -15.43
N GLN A 38 -2.72 -16.53 -15.01
CA GLN A 38 -3.16 -15.42 -14.17
C GLN A 38 -2.47 -15.44 -12.80
N GLN A 39 -2.25 -16.62 -12.21
CA GLN A 39 -1.51 -16.77 -10.96
C GLN A 39 -0.05 -16.36 -11.13
N ASN A 40 0.65 -16.84 -12.16
CA ASN A 40 2.05 -16.45 -12.42
C ASN A 40 2.17 -14.94 -12.70
N ALA A 41 1.23 -14.38 -13.46
CA ALA A 41 1.20 -12.94 -13.69
C ALA A 41 1.00 -12.14 -12.40
N GLN A 42 0.22 -12.66 -11.44
CA GLN A 42 0.04 -12.02 -10.14
C GLN A 42 1.33 -12.09 -9.31
N LEU A 43 2.02 -13.23 -9.28
CA LEU A 43 3.31 -13.36 -8.56
C LEU A 43 4.35 -12.36 -9.05
N LEU A 44 4.46 -12.16 -10.37
CA LEU A 44 5.33 -11.14 -10.95
C LEU A 44 4.93 -9.70 -10.59
N LEU A 45 3.63 -9.43 -10.37
CA LEU A 45 3.20 -8.11 -9.86
C LEU A 45 3.56 -7.93 -8.40
N ASP A 46 3.42 -8.99 -7.59
CA ASP A 46 3.79 -8.95 -6.18
C ASP A 46 5.33 -8.80 -6.02
N GLU A 47 6.10 -9.40 -6.93
CA GLU A 47 7.53 -9.16 -7.06
C GLU A 47 7.83 -7.71 -7.47
N ALA A 48 7.17 -7.18 -8.50
CA ALA A 48 7.32 -5.78 -8.91
C ALA A 48 7.01 -4.81 -7.76
N ALA A 49 5.94 -5.08 -7.01
CA ALA A 49 5.59 -4.34 -5.80
C ALA A 49 6.70 -4.41 -4.75
N SER A 50 7.31 -5.59 -4.56
CA SER A 50 8.44 -5.76 -3.64
C SER A 50 9.68 -4.97 -4.09
N TRP A 51 9.95 -4.90 -5.40
CA TRP A 51 11.03 -4.07 -5.96
C TRP A 51 10.78 -2.57 -5.81
N SER A 52 9.56 -2.08 -6.05
CA SER A 52 9.24 -0.66 -5.86
C SER A 52 9.35 -0.19 -4.40
N LEU A 53 9.20 -1.08 -3.41
CA LEU A 53 9.29 -0.76 -1.99
C LEU A 53 10.70 -0.28 -1.57
N TRP A 54 11.75 -0.69 -2.28
CA TRP A 54 13.14 -0.35 -1.94
C TRP A 54 13.44 1.16 -2.01
N HIS A 55 12.56 1.96 -2.60
CA HIS A 55 12.58 3.42 -2.47
C HIS A 55 12.53 3.90 -1.01
N ILE A 56 12.08 3.07 -0.06
CA ILE A 56 12.17 3.34 1.38
C ILE A 56 13.62 3.55 1.83
N TYR A 57 14.59 2.79 1.28
CA TYR A 57 16.00 2.87 1.64
C TYR A 57 16.80 3.85 0.75
N GLY A 58 16.36 4.07 -0.48
CA GLY A 58 17.15 4.79 -1.51
C GLY A 58 16.90 6.29 -1.64
N LYS A 59 15.88 6.87 -0.97
CA LYS A 59 15.68 8.33 -0.99
C LYS A 59 16.48 8.99 0.13
N GLU A 60 17.49 9.77 -0.27
CA GLU A 60 18.08 10.82 0.57
C GLU A 60 16.94 11.61 1.23
N HIS A 61 17.11 11.98 2.51
CA HIS A 61 16.14 12.84 3.19
C HIS A 61 15.94 14.09 2.33
N GLU A 62 14.75 14.25 1.73
CA GLU A 62 14.41 15.48 1.02
C GLU A 62 14.45 16.60 2.06
N GLU A 63 15.47 17.46 1.98
CA GLU A 63 15.64 18.56 2.93
C GLU A 63 14.54 19.59 2.71
N LEU A 64 13.82 19.93 3.78
CA LEU A 64 12.83 20.99 3.77
C LEU A 64 13.54 22.34 3.56
N SER A 65 13.37 22.93 2.37
CA SER A 65 13.87 24.28 2.10
C SER A 65 13.17 25.31 2.99
N GLY A 66 13.96 26.13 3.69
CA GLY A 66 13.45 27.22 4.55
C GLY A 66 12.60 28.25 3.80
N GLU A 67 12.71 28.34 2.47
CA GLU A 67 11.93 29.29 1.66
C GLU A 67 10.42 28.96 1.61
N LEU A 68 10.05 27.71 1.88
CA LEU A 68 8.66 27.24 1.93
C LEU A 68 7.99 27.52 3.27
N LEU A 69 8.79 27.74 4.32
CA LEU A 69 8.32 28.07 5.66
C LEU A 69 8.12 29.58 5.76
N VAL A 70 6.86 30.02 5.70
CA VAL A 70 6.49 31.43 5.77
C VAL A 70 5.84 31.72 7.11
N PRO A 71 6.47 32.51 8.01
CA PRO A 71 5.85 32.94 9.25
C PRO A 71 4.64 33.88 9.02
N PRO A 72 3.59 33.82 9.87
CA PRO A 72 3.34 32.78 10.87
C PRO A 72 3.12 31.41 10.22
N ILE A 73 3.77 30.39 10.78
CA ILE A 73 3.71 29.01 10.27
C ILE A 73 2.28 28.48 10.39
N THR A 74 1.79 27.90 9.31
CA THR A 74 0.48 27.24 9.24
C THR A 74 0.53 25.81 9.78
N SER A 75 -0.61 25.24 10.16
CA SER A 75 -0.70 23.83 10.58
C SER A 75 -0.16 22.88 9.51
N HIS A 76 -0.45 23.12 8.23
CA HIS A 76 0.08 22.30 7.14
C HIS A 76 1.62 22.35 7.04
N GLN A 77 2.20 23.55 7.19
CA GLN A 77 3.66 23.71 7.21
C GLN A 77 4.30 23.03 8.43
N GLU A 78 3.64 23.09 9.60
CA GLU A 78 4.10 22.38 10.79
C GLU A 78 4.05 20.86 10.60
N ALA A 79 2.94 20.35 10.09
CA ALA A 79 2.77 18.93 9.78
C ALA A 79 3.85 18.43 8.81
N CYS A 80 4.10 19.18 7.73
CA CYS A 80 5.16 18.84 6.78
C CYS A 80 6.56 18.90 7.42
N ARG A 81 6.81 19.85 8.34
CA ARG A 81 8.08 19.94 9.06
C ARG A 81 8.28 18.75 9.98
N PHE A 82 7.27 18.39 10.76
CA PHE A 82 7.28 17.23 11.64
C PHE A 82 7.54 15.95 10.84
N VAL A 83 6.77 15.70 9.79
CA VAL A 83 6.96 14.50 8.97
C VAL A 83 8.31 14.49 8.29
N ALA A 84 8.86 15.64 7.88
CA ALA A 84 10.21 15.71 7.32
C ALA A 84 11.31 15.47 8.37
N ALA A 85 11.08 15.74 9.65
CA ALA A 85 12.08 15.59 10.71
C ALA A 85 12.03 14.22 11.40
N ASP A 86 10.84 13.63 11.56
CA ASP A 86 10.66 12.36 12.26
C ASP A 86 10.85 11.16 11.31
N ILE A 87 11.81 10.27 11.66
CA ILE A 87 12.18 9.12 10.83
C ILE A 87 11.02 8.13 10.68
N THR A 88 10.22 7.94 11.74
CA THR A 88 9.10 6.99 11.72
C THR A 88 7.95 7.53 10.88
N ALA A 89 7.64 8.82 11.00
CA ALA A 89 6.66 9.51 10.19
C ALA A 89 7.07 9.53 8.71
N GLN A 90 8.36 9.77 8.41
CA GLN A 90 8.89 9.65 7.05
C GLN A 90 8.73 8.24 6.49
N LEU A 91 9.09 7.20 7.26
CA LEU A 91 8.93 5.82 6.83
C LEU A 91 7.47 5.50 6.53
N CYS A 92 6.56 5.92 7.41
CA CYS A 92 5.12 5.73 7.23
C CYS A 92 4.59 6.46 5.99
N LEU A 93 5.02 7.71 5.77
CA LEU A 93 4.71 8.48 4.56
C LEU A 93 5.16 7.74 3.29
N ARG A 94 6.38 7.18 3.28
CA ARG A 94 6.91 6.43 2.13
C ARG A 94 6.10 5.16 1.86
N ILE A 95 5.67 4.44 2.91
CA ILE A 95 4.78 3.28 2.81
C ILE A 95 3.44 3.67 2.19
N ILE A 96 2.83 4.76 2.66
CA ILE A 96 1.54 5.26 2.12
C ILE A 96 1.68 5.59 0.64
N LEU A 97 2.70 6.37 0.27
CA LEU A 97 2.94 6.76 -1.12
C LEU A 97 3.23 5.57 -2.03
N TRP A 98 3.92 4.55 -1.52
CA TRP A 98 4.15 3.30 -2.24
C TRP A 98 2.83 2.56 -2.51
N LEU A 99 1.99 2.36 -1.49
CA LEU A 99 0.70 1.69 -1.64
C LEU A 99 -0.28 2.48 -2.55
N GLU A 100 -0.31 3.80 -2.43
CA GLU A 100 -1.09 4.67 -3.32
C GLU A 100 -0.58 4.58 -4.77
N GLY A 101 0.75 4.50 -4.95
CA GLY A 101 1.39 4.27 -6.25
C GLY A 101 0.96 2.96 -6.91
N LEU A 102 1.03 1.84 -6.15
CA LEU A 102 0.58 0.53 -6.63
C LEU A 102 -0.89 0.55 -7.05
N ALA A 103 -1.75 1.15 -6.21
CA ALA A 103 -3.17 1.28 -6.52
C ALA A 103 -3.42 2.17 -7.75
N SER A 104 -2.69 3.27 -7.90
CA SER A 104 -2.79 4.15 -9.08
C SER A 104 -2.39 3.44 -10.36
N GLU A 105 -1.30 2.69 -10.34
CA GLU A 105 -0.84 1.92 -11.51
C GLU A 105 -1.80 0.80 -11.88
N ALA A 106 -2.37 0.11 -10.89
CA ALA A 106 -3.40 -0.90 -11.13
C ALA A 106 -4.62 -0.31 -11.84
N LEU A 107 -5.06 0.90 -11.43
CA LEU A 107 -6.15 1.62 -12.10
C LEU A 107 -5.81 2.02 -13.53
N ASP A 108 -4.59 2.51 -13.77
CA ASP A 108 -4.15 2.88 -15.11
C ASP A 108 -4.07 1.65 -16.02
N LEU A 109 -3.65 0.50 -15.50
CA LEU A 109 -3.65 -0.75 -16.24
C LEU A 109 -5.07 -1.22 -16.56
N GLU A 110 -5.99 -1.18 -15.59
CA GLU A 110 -7.38 -1.54 -15.84
C GLU A 110 -8.03 -0.61 -16.88
N LYS A 111 -7.76 0.70 -16.79
CA LYS A 111 -8.23 1.68 -17.76
C LYS A 111 -7.70 1.40 -19.18
N LYS A 112 -6.45 0.96 -19.32
CA LYS A 112 -5.88 0.56 -20.62
C LYS A 112 -6.56 -0.68 -21.20
N VAL A 113 -6.89 -1.66 -20.36
CA VAL A 113 -7.43 -2.97 -20.80
C VAL A 113 -8.94 -2.93 -21.03
N ARG A 114 -9.69 -2.33 -20.11
CA ARG A 114 -11.17 -2.35 -20.08
C ARG A 114 -11.82 -1.01 -20.46
N GLY A 115 -11.03 0.06 -20.58
CA GLY A 115 -11.53 1.43 -20.74
C GLY A 115 -11.84 2.10 -19.39
N PRO A 116 -12.29 3.37 -19.40
CA PRO A 116 -12.63 4.08 -18.17
C PRO A 116 -13.83 3.42 -17.49
N HIS A 117 -13.61 2.82 -16.33
CA HIS A 117 -14.66 2.18 -15.53
C HIS A 117 -15.34 3.17 -14.57
N VAL A 118 -14.51 3.91 -13.83
CA VAL A 118 -14.94 4.86 -12.80
C VAL A 118 -15.88 5.92 -13.38
N GLY A 119 -17.07 6.04 -12.80
CA GLY A 119 -18.07 7.04 -13.21
C GLY A 119 -18.73 6.83 -14.57
N SER A 120 -18.44 5.74 -15.28
CA SER A 120 -18.98 5.48 -16.62
C SER A 120 -20.50 5.30 -16.65
N TYR A 121 -21.11 4.96 -15.52
CA TYR A 121 -22.54 4.71 -15.33
C TYR A 121 -23.33 5.94 -14.84
N LEU A 122 -22.67 7.09 -14.66
CA LEU A 122 -23.32 8.28 -14.09
C LEU A 122 -24.49 8.75 -14.98
N PRO A 123 -25.72 8.88 -14.42
CA PRO A 123 -26.87 9.31 -15.19
C PRO A 123 -26.88 10.82 -15.38
N SER A 124 -27.39 11.27 -16.54
CA SER A 124 -27.60 12.69 -16.83
C SER A 124 -28.83 13.30 -16.16
N SER A 125 -29.59 12.51 -15.38
CA SER A 125 -30.90 12.90 -14.81
C SER A 125 -30.82 13.73 -13.52
N GLY A 126 -29.61 14.02 -13.04
CA GLY A 126 -29.38 14.72 -11.77
C GLY A 126 -29.43 13.82 -10.54
N VAL A 127 -29.09 14.40 -9.38
CA VAL A 127 -28.98 13.74 -8.08
C VAL A 127 -30.32 13.17 -7.61
N TRP A 128 -30.34 11.92 -7.14
CA TRP A 128 -31.50 11.23 -6.53
C TRP A 128 -32.80 11.40 -7.30
N HIS A 129 -32.71 11.35 -8.63
CA HIS A 129 -33.80 11.73 -9.52
C HIS A 129 -35.06 10.87 -9.34
N ARG A 130 -34.92 9.59 -8.95
CA ARG A 130 -36.08 8.72 -8.70
C ARG A 130 -36.79 9.12 -7.40
N THR A 131 -36.02 9.38 -6.34
CA THR A 131 -36.52 9.86 -5.05
C THR A 131 -37.20 11.22 -5.21
N GLN A 132 -36.62 12.15 -5.98
CA GLN A 132 -37.27 13.42 -6.34
C GLN A 132 -38.63 13.23 -7.02
N ARG A 133 -38.71 12.31 -7.99
CA ARG A 133 -39.98 12.01 -8.70
C ARG A 133 -41.01 11.35 -7.78
N TYR A 134 -40.55 10.49 -6.87
CA TYR A 134 -41.40 9.84 -5.88
C TYR A 134 -42.04 10.86 -4.94
N LEU A 135 -41.25 11.81 -4.43
CA LEU A 135 -41.74 12.87 -3.54
C LEU A 135 -42.73 13.81 -4.24
N LYS A 136 -42.49 14.14 -5.52
CA LYS A 136 -43.45 14.94 -6.32
C LYS A 136 -44.82 14.29 -6.49
N ARG A 137 -44.93 12.97 -6.29
CA ARG A 137 -46.22 12.23 -6.37
C ARG A 137 -46.99 12.21 -5.06
N ASN A 138 -46.49 12.87 -4.00
CA ASN A 138 -47.09 12.87 -2.65
C ASN A 138 -47.35 11.46 -2.11
N ASN A 139 -46.46 10.51 -2.44
CA ASN A 139 -46.53 9.17 -1.87
C ASN A 139 -46.13 9.23 -0.40
N ALA A 140 -46.95 8.66 0.47
CA ALA A 140 -46.73 8.65 1.92
C ALA A 140 -46.09 7.32 2.34
N ASP A 141 -44.76 7.28 2.31
CA ASP A 141 -43.98 6.22 2.95
C ASP A 141 -43.05 6.84 3.99
N SER A 142 -43.23 6.46 5.26
CA SER A 142 -42.42 6.98 6.37
C SER A 142 -40.98 6.50 6.34
N THR A 143 -40.65 5.49 5.52
CA THR A 143 -39.30 4.95 5.38
C THR A 143 -38.43 5.71 4.38
N ILE A 144 -39.06 6.53 3.51
CA ILE A 144 -38.37 7.32 2.49
C ILE A 144 -38.20 8.76 2.95
N VAL A 145 -37.05 9.36 2.63
CA VAL A 145 -36.74 10.76 2.94
C VAL A 145 -37.80 11.71 2.38
N LYS A 146 -38.11 12.78 3.11
CA LYS A 146 -39.05 13.83 2.72
C LYS A 146 -38.37 15.01 2.03
N HIS A 147 -37.08 15.20 2.30
CA HIS A 147 -36.25 16.24 1.69
C HIS A 147 -35.13 15.62 0.83
N VAL A 148 -34.55 16.44 -0.05
CA VAL A 148 -33.56 16.03 -1.06
C VAL A 148 -32.25 16.83 -0.91
N ASP A 149 -31.96 17.27 0.31
CA ASP A 149 -30.66 17.79 0.72
C ASP A 149 -29.76 16.67 1.24
N PHE A 150 -28.44 16.89 1.20
CA PHE A 150 -27.44 15.84 1.37
C PHE A 150 -27.49 15.14 2.74
N ASP A 151 -27.96 15.83 3.78
CA ASP A 151 -28.08 15.30 5.14
C ASP A 151 -29.49 14.74 5.43
N ALA A 152 -30.44 14.78 4.48
CA ALA A 152 -31.79 14.28 4.67
C ALA A 152 -31.83 12.81 5.14
N PRO A 153 -31.05 11.86 4.55
CA PRO A 153 -31.08 10.47 5.02
C PRO A 153 -30.72 10.35 6.50
N THR A 154 -29.66 11.06 6.90
CA THR A 154 -29.13 11.00 8.26
C THR A 154 -30.00 11.73 9.28
N ARG A 155 -30.46 12.93 8.92
CA ARG A 155 -31.30 13.80 9.76
C ARG A 155 -32.68 13.21 10.00
N GLU A 156 -33.27 12.59 8.98
CA GLU A 156 -34.61 12.02 9.06
C GLU A 156 -34.60 10.57 9.54
N GLY A 157 -33.44 9.89 9.51
CA GLY A 157 -33.36 8.45 9.78
C GLY A 157 -34.14 7.64 8.75
N ALA A 158 -34.16 8.11 7.50
CA ALA A 158 -34.93 7.55 6.40
C ALA A 158 -34.01 7.30 5.19
N GLN A 159 -34.46 6.48 4.25
CA GLN A 159 -33.63 6.02 3.14
C GLN A 159 -34.05 6.69 1.82
N LEU A 160 -33.10 6.74 0.88
CA LEU A 160 -33.41 7.02 -0.52
C LEU A 160 -34.15 5.83 -1.13
N LEU A 161 -34.75 6.02 -2.30
CA LEU A 161 -35.23 4.87 -3.07
C LEU A 161 -34.07 3.91 -3.40
N PRO A 162 -34.31 2.59 -3.48
CA PRO A 162 -33.24 1.59 -3.60
C PRO A 162 -32.28 1.81 -4.77
N ASP A 163 -32.78 2.30 -5.89
CA ASP A 163 -31.97 2.59 -7.08
C ASP A 163 -31.02 3.78 -6.87
N ASP A 164 -31.50 4.84 -6.23
CA ASP A 164 -30.69 6.02 -5.93
C ASP A 164 -29.67 5.68 -4.84
N LYS A 165 -30.06 4.91 -3.81
CA LYS A 165 -29.12 4.39 -2.79
C LYS A 165 -28.03 3.53 -3.42
N LYS A 166 -28.39 2.60 -4.32
CA LYS A 166 -27.42 1.76 -5.04
C LYS A 166 -26.46 2.59 -5.91
N GLN A 167 -26.98 3.61 -6.57
CA GLN A 167 -26.15 4.51 -7.39
C GLN A 167 -25.15 5.30 -6.52
N ASP A 168 -25.59 5.79 -5.36
CA ASP A 168 -24.70 6.48 -4.42
C ASP A 168 -23.62 5.56 -3.88
N GLU A 169 -23.96 4.31 -3.56
CA GLU A 169 -22.99 3.32 -3.08
C GLU A 169 -21.91 3.03 -4.14
N LEU A 170 -22.30 2.85 -5.41
CA LEU A 170 -21.35 2.65 -6.52
C LEU A 170 -20.44 3.88 -6.71
N LEU A 171 -21.01 5.09 -6.64
CA LEU A 171 -20.23 6.33 -6.74
C LEU A 171 -19.20 6.43 -5.61
N LEU A 172 -19.59 6.07 -4.39
CA LEU A 172 -18.70 6.11 -3.24
C LEU A 172 -17.65 5.00 -3.26
N GLU A 173 -17.95 3.84 -3.83
CA GLU A 173 -16.98 2.78 -4.11
C GLU A 173 -15.89 3.26 -5.10
N ASP A 174 -16.30 3.95 -6.16
CA ASP A 174 -15.37 4.58 -7.11
C ASP A 174 -14.53 5.68 -6.44
N ILE A 175 -15.15 6.52 -5.60
CA ILE A 175 -14.44 7.55 -4.82
C ILE A 175 -13.42 6.91 -3.89
N TRP A 176 -13.81 5.87 -3.15
CA TRP A 176 -12.92 5.10 -2.27
C TRP A 176 -11.72 4.55 -3.05
N THR A 177 -11.97 3.99 -4.23
CA THR A 177 -10.94 3.45 -5.11
C THR A 177 -9.94 4.53 -5.56
N LEU A 178 -10.42 5.72 -5.93
CA LEU A 178 -9.56 6.85 -6.29
C LEU A 178 -8.78 7.41 -5.09
N LEU A 179 -9.39 7.46 -3.90
CA LEU A 179 -8.71 7.92 -2.67
C LEU A 179 -7.58 6.98 -2.25
N ARG A 180 -7.78 5.66 -2.36
CA ARG A 180 -6.72 4.65 -2.13
C ARG A 180 -5.56 4.75 -3.11
N ALA A 181 -5.79 5.35 -4.28
CA ALA A 181 -4.77 5.58 -5.29
C ALA A 181 -4.12 6.97 -5.18
N GLY A 182 -4.42 7.76 -4.14
CA GLY A 182 -3.93 9.13 -4.01
C GLY A 182 -4.48 10.10 -5.07
N ARG A 183 -5.51 9.71 -5.84
CA ARG A 183 -6.10 10.48 -6.96
C ARG A 183 -7.24 11.38 -6.48
N LEU A 184 -6.97 12.22 -5.48
CA LEU A 184 -7.96 13.11 -4.84
C LEU A 184 -8.67 14.04 -5.83
N GLU A 185 -7.94 14.57 -6.81
CA GLU A 185 -8.51 15.46 -7.82
C GLU A 185 -9.53 14.75 -8.71
N GLU A 186 -9.24 13.51 -9.12
CA GLU A 186 -10.17 12.71 -9.91
C GLU A 186 -11.39 12.30 -9.09
N ALA A 187 -11.22 12.00 -7.80
CA ALA A 187 -12.34 11.75 -6.90
C ALA A 187 -13.24 12.99 -6.78
N SER A 188 -12.63 14.17 -6.74
CA SER A 188 -13.33 15.46 -6.72
C SER A 188 -14.08 15.72 -8.02
N ASP A 189 -13.44 15.51 -9.17
CA ASP A 189 -14.05 15.66 -10.49
C ASP A 189 -15.18 14.68 -10.73
N LEU A 190 -15.06 13.45 -10.22
CA LEU A 190 -16.12 12.46 -10.24
C LEU A 190 -17.34 12.93 -9.42
N CYS A 191 -17.12 13.45 -8.20
CA CYS A 191 -18.20 14.05 -7.40
C CYS A 191 -18.89 15.22 -8.12
N ARG A 192 -18.11 16.12 -8.76
CA ARG A 192 -18.66 17.25 -9.55
C ARG A 192 -19.49 16.74 -10.72
N SER A 193 -18.98 15.75 -11.45
CA SER A 193 -19.65 15.14 -12.61
C SER A 193 -20.95 14.43 -12.21
N ALA A 194 -21.01 13.84 -11.02
CA ALA A 194 -22.23 13.27 -10.45
C ALA A 194 -23.24 14.32 -9.95
N GLY A 195 -22.90 15.62 -9.97
CA GLY A 195 -23.71 16.70 -9.43
C GLY A 195 -23.69 16.79 -7.89
N GLN A 196 -22.73 16.12 -7.24
CA GLN A 196 -22.63 16.00 -5.79
C GLN A 196 -21.50 16.84 -5.21
N ALA A 197 -21.52 18.15 -5.50
CA ALA A 197 -20.45 19.08 -5.13
C ALA A 197 -20.19 19.18 -3.61
N TRP A 198 -21.18 18.85 -2.76
CA TRP A 198 -20.97 18.80 -1.31
C TRP A 198 -19.94 17.73 -0.90
N ARG A 199 -19.88 16.59 -1.62
CA ARG A 199 -18.87 15.55 -1.35
C ARG A 199 -17.46 16.06 -1.64
N VAL A 200 -17.28 16.93 -2.64
CA VAL A 200 -16.00 17.61 -2.90
C VAL A 200 -15.61 18.49 -1.72
N ALA A 201 -16.55 19.26 -1.17
CA ALA A 201 -16.27 20.12 -0.02
C ALA A 201 -15.87 19.31 1.23
N THR A 202 -16.39 18.09 1.38
CA THR A 202 -15.97 17.15 2.42
C THR A 202 -14.58 16.58 2.15
N LEU A 203 -14.28 16.13 0.93
CA LEU A 203 -13.01 15.49 0.56
C LEU A 203 -11.83 16.47 0.56
N CYS A 204 -12.10 17.74 0.21
CA CYS A 204 -11.10 18.77 -0.01
C CYS A 204 -11.38 19.98 0.89
N PRO A 205 -11.08 19.89 2.20
CA PRO A 205 -11.26 21.01 3.10
C PRO A 205 -10.40 22.23 2.68
N PHE A 206 -10.77 23.40 3.18
CA PHE A 206 -10.03 24.66 2.98
C PHE A 206 -9.89 25.13 1.52
N GLY A 207 -10.81 24.72 0.66
CA GLY A 207 -10.89 25.21 -0.72
C GLY A 207 -9.98 24.47 -1.69
N GLY A 208 -9.73 23.17 -1.47
CA GLY A 208 -8.93 22.36 -2.41
C GLY A 208 -7.44 22.30 -2.10
N ILE A 209 -7.00 22.79 -0.95
CA ILE A 209 -5.60 22.67 -0.55
C ILE A 209 -5.30 21.20 -0.26
N ASN A 210 -4.20 20.69 -0.81
CA ASN A 210 -3.74 19.36 -0.44
C ASN A 210 -3.08 19.42 0.96
N MET A 211 -3.82 19.02 1.99
CA MET A 211 -3.32 19.02 3.37
C MET A 211 -2.40 17.84 3.70
N PHE A 212 -2.16 16.91 2.77
CA PHE A 212 -1.32 15.74 2.99
C PHE A 212 0.10 16.16 3.40
N PRO A 213 0.67 15.64 4.52
CA PRO A 213 1.87 16.17 5.15
C PRO A 213 3.14 15.72 4.41
N SER A 214 3.31 16.18 3.17
CA SER A 214 4.42 15.84 2.28
C SER A 214 5.03 17.10 1.66
N LEU A 215 6.33 17.04 1.37
CA LEU A 215 7.03 18.14 0.70
C LEU A 215 6.46 18.43 -0.70
N ASN A 216 5.99 17.42 -1.41
CA ASN A 216 5.34 17.60 -2.71
C ASN A 216 4.04 18.42 -2.58
N ALA A 217 3.19 18.09 -1.60
CA ALA A 217 2.00 18.88 -1.32
C ALA A 217 2.35 20.32 -0.94
N LEU A 218 3.35 20.51 -0.06
CA LEU A 218 3.82 21.83 0.33
C LEU A 218 4.31 22.67 -0.87
N HIS A 219 5.10 22.07 -1.76
CA HIS A 219 5.55 22.72 -3.00
C HIS A 219 4.39 23.09 -3.92
N LYS A 220 3.44 22.18 -4.13
CA LYS A 220 2.26 22.40 -4.98
C LYS A 220 1.36 23.50 -4.44
N ASN A 221 1.16 23.53 -3.12
CA ASN A 221 0.35 24.54 -2.45
C ASN A 221 1.02 25.92 -2.48
N GLY A 222 2.35 25.96 -2.44
CA GLY A 222 3.13 27.19 -2.42
C GLY A 222 2.80 28.06 -1.20
N LYS A 223 2.88 29.39 -1.38
CA LYS A 223 2.61 30.37 -0.31
C LYS A 223 1.11 30.62 -0.18
N TYR A 224 0.41 29.68 0.46
CA TYR A 224 -1.04 29.75 0.58
C TYR A 224 -1.50 30.71 1.69
N ARG A 225 -1.65 31.98 1.33
CA ARG A 225 -2.02 33.07 2.27
C ARG A 225 -3.41 32.91 2.89
N THR A 226 -4.34 32.23 2.21
CA THR A 226 -5.71 32.09 2.72
C THR A 226 -5.76 31.21 3.98
N LEU A 227 -5.05 30.08 4.01
CA LEU A 227 -4.94 29.24 5.22
C LEU A 227 -4.25 30.01 6.34
N GLN A 228 -3.19 30.74 6.01
CA GLN A 228 -2.48 31.57 6.98
C GLN A 228 -3.40 32.64 7.61
N ALA A 229 -4.25 33.30 6.81
CA ALA A 229 -5.24 34.25 7.31
C ALA A 229 -6.30 33.55 8.18
N MET A 230 -6.84 32.41 7.73
CA MET A 230 -7.82 31.61 8.47
C MET A 230 -7.30 31.19 9.84
N GLU A 231 -6.05 30.73 9.91
CA GLU A 231 -5.43 30.30 11.17
C GLU A 231 -4.94 31.45 12.05
N LEU A 232 -4.61 32.60 11.46
CA LEU A 232 -4.35 33.81 12.22
C LEU A 232 -5.62 34.30 12.95
N GLU A 233 -6.78 34.18 12.32
CA GLU A 233 -8.06 34.59 12.89
C GLU A 233 -8.63 33.57 13.89
N SER A 234 -8.52 32.27 13.58
CA SER A 234 -9.20 31.21 14.32
C SER A 234 -8.30 30.33 15.18
N GLY A 235 -6.98 30.52 15.11
CA GLY A 235 -5.98 29.66 15.74
C GLY A 235 -5.48 28.54 14.83
N VAL A 236 -4.20 28.21 14.96
CA VAL A 236 -3.53 27.16 14.18
C VAL A 236 -4.23 25.81 14.38
N GLY A 237 -4.55 25.12 13.28
CA GLY A 237 -5.11 23.77 13.32
C GLY A 237 -6.55 23.67 13.87
N ARG A 238 -7.17 24.76 14.34
CA ARG A 238 -8.52 24.70 14.94
C ARG A 238 -9.57 24.22 13.96
N GLN A 239 -9.57 24.76 12.73
CA GLN A 239 -10.53 24.38 11.71
C GLN A 239 -10.32 22.94 11.22
N TRP A 240 -9.07 22.47 11.22
CA TRP A 240 -8.73 21.09 10.90
C TRP A 240 -9.30 20.12 11.91
N ARG A 241 -9.14 20.41 13.21
CA ARG A 241 -9.75 19.63 14.31
C ARG A 241 -11.27 19.61 14.22
N LEU A 242 -11.90 20.75 13.91
CA LEU A 242 -13.35 20.84 13.70
C LEU A 242 -13.82 19.95 12.53
N TRP A 243 -13.09 19.96 11.41
CA TRP A 243 -13.42 19.15 10.25
C TRP A 243 -13.22 17.65 10.50
N LYS A 244 -12.11 17.27 11.16
CA LYS A 244 -11.85 15.89 11.62
C LYS A 244 -12.96 15.40 12.54
N TRP A 245 -13.35 16.21 13.52
CA TRP A 245 -14.44 15.94 14.46
C TRP A 245 -15.79 15.76 13.75
N ALA A 246 -16.14 16.67 12.84
CA ALA A 246 -17.38 16.57 12.07
C ALA A 246 -17.41 15.29 11.21
N SER A 247 -16.29 14.93 10.60
CA SER A 247 -16.15 13.71 9.81
C SER A 247 -16.28 12.45 10.68
N TYR A 248 -15.72 12.46 11.90
CA TYR A 248 -15.91 11.40 12.88
C TYR A 248 -17.38 11.22 13.25
N CYS A 249 -18.06 12.30 13.65
CA CYS A 249 -19.49 12.26 13.96
C CYS A 249 -20.33 11.75 12.78
N ALA A 250 -20.04 12.20 11.55
CA ALA A 250 -20.72 11.73 10.36
C ALA A 250 -20.50 10.23 10.14
N SER A 251 -19.27 9.73 10.26
CA SER A 251 -18.94 8.31 10.08
C SER A 251 -19.68 7.41 11.09
N GLU A 252 -19.72 7.81 12.37
CA GLU A 252 -20.44 7.06 13.40
C GLU A 252 -21.96 7.10 13.16
N LYS A 253 -22.51 8.25 12.77
CA LYS A 253 -23.95 8.40 12.52
C LYS A 253 -24.43 7.57 11.33
N ILE A 254 -23.66 7.54 10.25
CA ILE A 254 -23.95 6.71 9.06
C ILE A 254 -23.89 5.23 9.44
N ALA A 255 -22.92 4.84 10.28
CA ALA A 255 -22.79 3.46 10.75
C ALA A 255 -23.97 3.01 11.61
N GLU A 256 -24.50 3.89 12.48
CA GLU A 256 -25.68 3.61 13.31
C GLU A 256 -26.95 3.35 12.48
N GLN A 257 -27.04 3.93 11.29
CA GLN A 257 -28.25 3.95 10.46
C GLN A 257 -28.15 3.08 9.20
N ASP A 258 -27.07 2.31 9.03
CA ASP A 258 -26.79 1.51 7.83
C ASP A 258 -26.91 2.34 6.53
N GLY A 259 -26.35 3.57 6.58
CA GLY A 259 -26.48 4.58 5.53
C GLY A 259 -25.72 4.25 4.25
N GLY A 260 -24.64 3.45 4.35
CA GLY A 260 -23.80 3.03 3.23
C GLY A 260 -22.40 2.70 3.70
N ARG A 261 -21.79 1.63 3.17
CA ARG A 261 -20.48 1.17 3.67
C ARG A 261 -19.35 2.06 3.18
N TYR A 262 -19.39 2.49 1.92
CA TYR A 262 -18.38 3.37 1.35
C TYR A 262 -18.56 4.81 1.80
N GLU A 263 -19.79 5.29 2.03
CA GLU A 263 -20.00 6.63 2.59
C GLU A 263 -19.39 6.74 3.98
N MET A 264 -19.73 5.78 4.86
CA MET A 264 -19.15 5.65 6.19
C MET A 264 -17.62 5.64 6.14
N ALA A 265 -17.04 4.81 5.27
CA ALA A 265 -15.59 4.67 5.18
C ALA A 265 -14.91 5.91 4.62
N VAL A 266 -15.50 6.62 3.65
CA VAL A 266 -14.97 7.88 3.13
C VAL A 266 -14.91 8.94 4.22
N TYR A 267 -15.96 9.11 5.03
CA TYR A 267 -15.92 10.01 6.19
C TYR A 267 -14.93 9.53 7.27
N ALA A 268 -14.91 8.24 7.55
CA ALA A 268 -14.02 7.65 8.55
C ALA A 268 -12.53 7.79 8.18
N LEU A 269 -12.20 7.69 6.90
CA LEU A 269 -10.85 7.90 6.37
C LEU A 269 -10.38 9.33 6.65
N GLN A 270 -11.27 10.31 6.48
CA GLN A 270 -10.92 11.71 6.74
C GLN A 270 -10.54 11.95 8.20
N CYS A 271 -11.01 11.13 9.15
CA CYS A 271 -10.78 11.29 10.58
C CYS A 271 -10.05 10.11 11.23
N SER A 272 -9.36 9.26 10.47
CA SER A 272 -8.56 8.15 11.02
C SER A 272 -9.37 7.17 11.91
N ASN A 273 -10.67 7.00 11.64
CA ASN A 273 -11.55 6.08 12.39
C ASN A 273 -11.44 4.66 11.81
N LEU A 274 -10.36 3.96 12.16
CA LEU A 274 -10.04 2.61 11.67
C LEU A 274 -11.16 1.59 11.87
N LYS A 275 -11.90 1.68 12.97
CA LYS A 275 -13.05 0.82 13.26
C LYS A 275 -14.06 0.80 12.11
N ARG A 276 -14.21 1.93 11.41
CA ARG A 276 -15.16 2.09 10.29
C ARG A 276 -14.50 1.90 8.92
N VAL A 277 -13.20 2.10 8.82
CA VAL A 277 -12.45 1.92 7.56
C VAL A 277 -12.10 0.44 7.29
N LEU A 278 -11.55 -0.26 8.28
CA LEU A 278 -11.04 -1.63 8.11
C LEU A 278 -12.06 -2.64 7.56
N PRO A 279 -13.38 -2.57 7.88
CA PRO A 279 -14.36 -3.53 7.35
C PRO A 279 -14.49 -3.53 5.82
N ILE A 280 -14.12 -2.45 5.13
CA ILE A 280 -14.16 -2.39 3.66
C ILE A 280 -12.80 -2.69 3.00
N CYS A 281 -11.75 -2.89 3.81
CA CYS A 281 -10.41 -3.25 3.35
C CYS A 281 -10.32 -4.78 3.16
N THR A 282 -10.62 -5.26 1.95
CA THR A 282 -10.67 -6.70 1.63
C THR A 282 -9.37 -7.27 1.08
N ASP A 283 -8.35 -6.44 0.90
CA ASP A 283 -7.03 -6.81 0.39
C ASP A 283 -5.92 -6.25 1.29
N TRP A 284 -4.73 -6.86 1.25
CA TRP A 284 -3.65 -6.54 2.18
C TRP A 284 -3.18 -5.08 2.03
N GLU A 285 -3.07 -4.60 0.79
CA GLU A 285 -2.67 -3.24 0.47
C GLU A 285 -3.64 -2.23 1.09
N SER A 286 -4.95 -2.46 0.94
CA SER A 286 -5.99 -1.57 1.47
C SER A 286 -5.97 -1.48 2.99
N ALA A 287 -5.74 -2.60 3.68
CA ALA A 287 -5.70 -2.64 5.15
C ALA A 287 -4.40 -2.02 5.67
N CYS A 288 -3.26 -2.36 5.05
CA CYS A 288 -1.96 -1.78 5.38
C CYS A 288 -1.95 -0.27 5.17
N TRP A 289 -2.46 0.19 4.02
CA TRP A 289 -2.58 1.61 3.69
C TRP A 289 -3.48 2.34 4.68
N ALA A 290 -4.66 1.78 4.99
CA ALA A 290 -5.59 2.40 5.94
C ALA A 290 -4.95 2.57 7.32
N MET A 291 -4.26 1.55 7.83
CA MET A 291 -3.57 1.61 9.13
C MET A 291 -2.40 2.60 9.12
N ALA A 292 -1.56 2.56 8.09
CA ALA A 292 -0.40 3.46 7.98
C ALA A 292 -0.86 4.92 7.86
N ARG A 293 -1.81 5.19 6.96
CA ARG A 293 -2.38 6.53 6.77
C ARG A 293 -3.05 7.05 8.03
N SER A 294 -3.88 6.22 8.68
CA SER A 294 -4.55 6.58 9.92
C SER A 294 -3.56 6.91 11.04
N TRP A 295 -2.50 6.11 11.18
CA TRP A 295 -1.45 6.34 12.16
C TRP A 295 -0.72 7.66 11.91
N LEU A 296 -0.25 7.90 10.68
CA LEU A 296 0.44 9.15 10.32
C LEU A 296 -0.43 10.38 10.57
N ASP A 297 -1.70 10.33 10.15
CA ASP A 297 -2.66 11.42 10.38
C ASP A 297 -2.83 11.73 11.87
N VAL A 298 -2.92 10.70 12.72
CA VAL A 298 -3.07 10.89 14.17
C VAL A 298 -1.79 11.42 14.81
N GLN A 299 -0.60 11.00 14.36
CA GLN A 299 0.67 11.58 14.84
C GLN A 299 0.78 13.06 14.49
N VAL A 300 0.36 13.44 13.28
CA VAL A 300 0.27 14.85 12.88
C VAL A 300 -0.73 15.61 13.77
N ASP A 301 -1.91 15.05 14.05
CA ASP A 301 -2.90 15.69 14.91
C ASP A 301 -2.39 15.89 16.36
N LEU A 302 -1.60 14.94 16.89
CA LEU A 302 -0.93 15.06 18.19
C LEU A 302 0.14 16.16 18.17
N GLU A 303 0.98 16.21 17.14
CA GLU A 303 2.01 17.23 16.98
C GLU A 303 1.39 18.64 16.89
N LEU A 304 0.35 18.81 16.08
CA LEU A 304 -0.34 20.10 15.94
C LEU A 304 -0.97 20.57 17.25
N SER A 305 -1.48 19.63 18.06
CA SER A 305 -2.02 19.94 19.38
C SER A 305 -0.93 20.45 20.33
N GLN A 306 0.25 19.83 20.32
CA GLN A 306 1.41 20.28 21.11
C GLN A 306 1.91 21.64 20.62
N TYR A 307 2.06 21.81 19.31
CA TYR A 307 2.50 23.07 18.69
C TYR A 307 1.61 24.24 19.10
N GLN A 308 0.28 24.05 19.10
CA GLN A 308 -0.67 25.08 19.53
C GLN A 308 -0.42 25.51 20.99
N THR A 309 -0.23 24.56 21.91
CA THR A 309 0.01 24.87 23.34
C THR A 309 1.32 25.60 23.60
N SER A 310 2.32 25.41 22.72
CA SER A 310 3.64 26.03 22.84
C SER A 310 3.68 27.50 22.40
N ARG A 311 2.66 27.99 21.67
CA ARG A 311 2.65 29.33 21.09
C ARG A 311 2.27 30.39 22.14
N PRO A 312 3.07 31.45 22.33
CA PRO A 312 2.83 32.49 23.35
C PRO A 312 1.67 33.46 23.03
N GLU A 313 0.93 33.26 21.94
CA GLU A 313 -0.09 34.20 21.46
C GLU A 313 -1.50 33.81 21.94
N LYS A 314 -1.93 34.50 23.01
CA LYS A 314 -3.33 34.78 23.42
C LYS A 314 -4.22 33.61 23.83
N GLN A 315 -4.04 33.19 25.09
CA GLN A 315 -5.15 32.83 26.00
C GLN A 315 -6.07 34.06 26.21
N LEU A 316 -6.88 34.45 25.22
CA LEU A 316 -7.76 35.63 25.38
C LEU A 316 -9.24 35.35 25.63
N ASP A 317 -9.70 34.10 25.68
CA ASP A 317 -11.14 33.83 25.91
C ASP A 317 -11.41 32.66 26.88
N ASP A 318 -10.45 32.23 27.71
CA ASP A 318 -10.63 31.08 28.62
C ASP A 318 -11.10 31.47 30.03
N ASP A 319 -11.72 32.64 30.17
CA ASP A 319 -12.50 33.01 31.36
C ASP A 319 -13.99 32.76 31.08
N MET A 320 -14.54 31.75 31.76
CA MET A 320 -15.94 31.29 31.78
C MET A 320 -16.29 30.13 30.85
N ASN A 321 -15.84 28.91 31.19
CA ASN A 321 -16.78 27.84 31.54
C ASN A 321 -16.06 26.70 32.28
N GLY A 322 -16.57 26.36 33.45
CA GLY A 322 -16.02 25.30 34.30
C GLY A 322 -15.94 23.96 33.59
N ALA A 323 -14.97 23.16 34.02
CA ALA A 323 -14.74 21.77 33.65
C ALA A 323 -16.05 20.97 33.58
N GLN A 324 -16.62 20.91 32.38
CA GLN A 324 -17.51 19.84 31.95
C GLN A 324 -16.73 19.08 30.89
N SER A 325 -16.59 17.77 31.09
CA SER A 325 -16.07 16.82 30.11
C SER A 325 -16.97 16.85 28.87
N SER A 326 -16.75 17.81 27.97
CA SER A 326 -17.49 17.90 26.73
C SER A 326 -16.71 17.10 25.68
N VAL A 327 -17.31 15.99 25.27
CA VAL A 327 -16.91 15.22 24.08
C VAL A 327 -17.11 16.16 22.88
N GLY A 328 -16.03 16.80 22.42
CA GLY A 328 -16.10 17.86 21.43
C GLY A 328 -14.80 18.05 20.64
N PRO A 329 -14.75 19.03 19.73
CA PRO A 329 -13.61 19.23 18.84
C PRO A 329 -12.26 19.43 19.55
N GLU A 330 -12.28 20.00 20.76
CA GLU A 330 -11.07 20.25 21.55
C GLU A 330 -10.43 18.96 22.08
N SER A 331 -11.19 17.86 22.12
CA SER A 331 -10.70 16.53 22.50
C SER A 331 -10.27 15.66 21.31
N TRP A 332 -10.09 16.25 20.13
CA TRP A 332 -9.42 15.58 19.01
C TRP A 332 -7.89 15.50 19.25
N PRO A 333 -7.19 14.40 18.93
CA PRO A 333 -7.64 13.14 18.30
C PRO A 333 -7.99 11.99 19.29
N TYR A 334 -8.25 12.26 20.57
CA TYR A 334 -8.36 11.23 21.63
C TYR A 334 -9.41 10.13 21.38
N HIS A 335 -10.39 10.38 20.50
CA HIS A 335 -11.48 9.45 20.16
C HIS A 335 -11.06 8.28 19.28
N VAL A 336 -9.94 8.43 18.57
CA VAL A 336 -9.44 7.41 17.63
C VAL A 336 -8.07 6.87 18.04
N LEU A 337 -7.48 7.37 19.14
CA LEU A 337 -6.14 6.98 19.61
C LEU A 337 -6.05 5.49 19.95
N ASP A 338 -7.07 4.95 20.63
CA ASP A 338 -7.13 3.55 21.04
C ASP A 338 -7.19 2.57 19.84
N GLN A 339 -7.67 3.06 18.70
CA GLN A 339 -7.73 2.31 17.45
C GLN A 339 -6.36 2.20 16.77
N GLN A 340 -5.46 3.16 17.00
CA GLN A 340 -4.20 3.26 16.27
C GLN A 340 -3.19 2.17 16.68
N PRO A 341 -2.34 1.70 15.75
CA PRO A 341 -1.16 0.95 16.14
C PRO A 341 -0.20 1.84 16.95
N HIS A 342 0.58 1.25 17.85
CA HIS A 342 1.52 2.03 18.67
C HIS A 342 2.77 2.37 17.85
N ASP A 343 3.25 1.41 17.09
CA ASP A 343 4.40 1.50 16.19
C ASP A 343 4.15 0.67 14.92
N LEU A 344 5.13 0.65 14.02
CA LEU A 344 5.07 -0.13 12.79
C LEU A 344 4.95 -1.63 13.06
N THR A 345 5.62 -2.15 14.10
CA THR A 345 5.52 -3.56 14.48
C THR A 345 4.10 -3.95 14.87
N ALA A 346 3.44 -3.14 15.70
CA ALA A 346 2.06 -3.33 16.11
C ALA A 346 1.10 -3.20 14.92
N LEU A 347 1.39 -2.32 13.96
CA LEU A 347 0.63 -2.23 12.70
C LEU A 347 0.68 -3.57 11.95
N LEU A 348 1.89 -4.10 11.72
CA LEU A 348 2.06 -5.36 11.02
C LEU A 348 1.42 -6.54 11.77
N GLN A 349 1.54 -6.58 13.10
CA GLN A 349 0.86 -7.57 13.93
C GLN A 349 -0.66 -7.50 13.81
N LYS A 350 -1.25 -6.30 13.75
CA LYS A 350 -2.69 -6.13 13.55
C LYS A 350 -3.16 -6.68 12.20
N LEU A 351 -2.35 -6.65 11.14
CA LEU A 351 -2.68 -7.25 9.84
C LEU A 351 -2.83 -8.79 9.91
N HIS A 352 -2.16 -9.44 10.86
CA HIS A 352 -2.33 -10.88 11.09
C HIS A 352 -3.62 -11.22 11.86
N SER A 353 -4.24 -10.27 12.55
CA SER A 353 -5.41 -10.50 13.40
C SER A 353 -6.72 -10.58 12.60
N SER A 354 -7.25 -11.79 12.41
CA SER A 354 -8.55 -12.01 11.73
C SER A 354 -9.76 -11.38 12.44
N ASP A 355 -9.61 -10.96 13.69
CA ASP A 355 -10.67 -10.26 14.44
C ASP A 355 -10.76 -8.77 14.07
N LEU A 356 -9.64 -8.19 13.62
CA LEU A 356 -9.52 -6.77 13.30
C LEU A 356 -9.61 -6.48 11.80
N VAL A 357 -9.12 -7.39 10.97
CA VAL A 357 -9.09 -7.24 9.51
C VAL A 357 -9.82 -8.39 8.83
N HIS A 358 -10.20 -8.19 7.56
CA HIS A 358 -10.83 -9.22 6.75
C HIS A 358 -9.95 -10.48 6.64
N GLU A 359 -10.54 -11.67 6.64
CA GLU A 359 -9.80 -12.95 6.66
C GLU A 359 -8.79 -13.08 5.51
N THR A 360 -9.12 -12.56 4.34
CA THR A 360 -8.23 -12.51 3.17
C THR A 360 -6.94 -11.74 3.43
N VAL A 361 -6.99 -10.68 4.26
CA VAL A 361 -5.82 -9.88 4.67
C VAL A 361 -4.91 -10.71 5.56
N SER A 362 -5.47 -11.35 6.59
CA SER A 362 -4.71 -12.23 7.50
C SER A 362 -4.07 -13.40 6.75
N ARG A 363 -4.79 -13.97 5.77
CA ARG A 363 -4.26 -15.01 4.89
C ARG A 363 -3.13 -14.49 3.99
N ALA A 364 -3.30 -13.32 3.38
CA ALA A 364 -2.30 -12.70 2.52
C ALA A 364 -0.99 -12.41 3.26
N CYS A 365 -1.03 -12.13 4.56
CA CYS A 365 0.18 -11.95 5.37
C CYS A 365 1.11 -13.19 5.39
N ARG A 366 0.62 -14.36 4.97
CA ARG A 366 1.42 -15.60 4.85
C ARG A 366 2.04 -15.79 3.46
N GLU A 367 1.67 -14.97 2.48
CA GLU A 367 2.25 -15.02 1.13
C GLU A 367 3.70 -14.54 1.17
N GLN A 368 4.59 -15.16 0.38
CA GLN A 368 6.03 -14.92 0.45
C GLN A 368 6.38 -13.44 0.21
N HIS A 369 5.84 -12.83 -0.85
CA HIS A 369 6.09 -11.41 -1.14
C HIS A 369 5.55 -10.48 -0.05
N ARG A 370 4.46 -10.81 0.64
CA ARG A 370 3.97 -10.00 1.78
C ARG A 370 4.91 -10.10 2.97
N GLN A 371 5.40 -11.30 3.29
CA GLN A 371 6.41 -11.45 4.34
C GLN A 371 7.69 -10.68 4.00
N ILE A 372 8.13 -10.69 2.74
CA ILE A 372 9.25 -9.87 2.26
C ILE A 372 8.97 -8.38 2.47
N GLN A 373 7.85 -7.88 1.97
CA GLN A 373 7.45 -6.46 2.09
C GLN A 373 7.37 -6.02 3.55
N MET A 374 6.75 -6.81 4.44
CA MET A 374 6.64 -6.50 5.86
C MET A 374 8.01 -6.45 6.55
N ASN A 375 8.93 -7.36 6.24
CA ASN A 375 10.28 -7.32 6.79
C ASN A 375 11.09 -6.11 6.30
N LEU A 376 10.93 -5.73 5.03
CA LEU A 376 11.52 -4.51 4.48
C LEU A 376 10.94 -3.27 5.17
N MET A 377 9.62 -3.21 5.39
CA MET A 377 9.01 -2.10 6.12
C MET A 377 9.57 -1.97 7.54
N SER A 378 9.73 -3.09 8.27
CA SER A 378 10.30 -3.10 9.63
C SER A 378 11.82 -2.95 9.69
N GLY A 379 12.53 -3.01 8.57
CA GLY A 379 13.99 -3.04 8.56
C GLY A 379 14.62 -4.32 9.11
N ASN A 380 13.85 -5.42 9.28
CA ASN A 380 14.37 -6.67 9.83
C ASN A 380 14.99 -7.56 8.73
N ILE A 381 16.12 -7.09 8.19
CA ILE A 381 16.82 -7.76 7.09
C ILE A 381 17.38 -9.13 7.51
N SER A 382 17.82 -9.27 8.75
CA SER A 382 18.31 -10.54 9.29
C SER A 382 17.23 -11.62 9.23
N HIS A 383 16.00 -11.31 9.64
CA HIS A 383 14.89 -12.24 9.54
C HIS A 383 14.45 -12.50 8.09
N LEU A 384 14.50 -11.49 7.22
CA LEU A 384 14.24 -11.66 5.79
C LEU A 384 15.16 -12.71 5.16
N LEU A 385 16.46 -12.69 5.48
CA LEU A 385 17.42 -13.68 4.98
C LEU A 385 17.08 -15.10 5.46
N ASP A 386 16.67 -15.25 6.73
CA ASP A 386 16.24 -16.56 7.26
C ASP A 386 15.00 -17.08 6.53
N LEU A 387 14.02 -16.21 6.26
CA LEU A 387 12.80 -16.59 5.54
C LEU A 387 13.12 -17.03 4.11
N LEU A 388 13.90 -16.23 3.37
CA LEU A 388 14.34 -16.57 2.03
C LEU A 388 15.08 -17.92 2.03
N TRP A 389 16.01 -18.12 2.96
CA TRP A 389 16.71 -19.38 3.05
C TRP A 389 15.79 -20.54 3.43
N SER A 390 14.82 -20.35 4.32
CA SER A 390 13.86 -21.40 4.69
C SER A 390 13.02 -21.89 3.51
N TRP A 391 12.70 -21.00 2.55
CA TRP A 391 11.95 -21.36 1.34
C TRP A 391 12.83 -22.00 0.27
N LEU A 392 14.13 -21.67 0.24
CA LEU A 392 15.08 -22.14 -0.76
C LEU A 392 15.91 -23.35 -0.31
N SER A 393 15.99 -23.61 0.99
CA SER A 393 16.79 -24.72 1.52
C SER A 393 16.18 -26.06 1.12
N PRO A 394 16.99 -27.05 0.70
CA PRO A 394 16.50 -28.40 0.45
C PRO A 394 15.94 -28.97 1.75
N ALA A 395 14.60 -29.07 1.84
CA ALA A 395 13.98 -29.69 3.00
C ALA A 395 14.49 -31.13 3.12
N GLU A 396 15.02 -31.49 4.30
CA GLU A 396 15.13 -32.90 4.68
C GLU A 396 13.75 -33.53 4.55
N GLU A 397 13.67 -34.71 3.92
CA GLU A 397 12.45 -35.45 3.57
C GLU A 397 11.37 -35.42 4.69
N ASN A 398 10.53 -34.39 4.70
CA ASN A 398 9.37 -34.30 5.57
C ASN A 398 8.12 -34.39 4.70
N HIS A 399 7.30 -35.40 4.99
CA HIS A 399 6.09 -35.82 4.29
C HIS A 399 4.92 -34.81 4.30
N ASN A 400 5.18 -33.50 4.33
CA ASN A 400 4.14 -32.47 4.33
C ASN A 400 4.37 -31.48 3.18
N ASN A 401 3.82 -31.75 2.00
CA ASN A 401 3.40 -30.82 0.93
C ASN A 401 4.05 -29.40 0.88
N THR A 402 5.36 -29.30 1.00
CA THR A 402 6.13 -28.10 0.65
C THR A 402 6.97 -28.45 -0.56
N ALA A 403 6.75 -27.69 -1.64
CA ALA A 403 7.44 -27.84 -2.91
C ALA A 403 8.97 -27.80 -2.68
N ARG A 404 9.72 -28.59 -3.44
CA ARG A 404 11.19 -28.63 -3.39
C ARG A 404 11.74 -27.26 -3.80
N PRO A 405 12.98 -26.88 -3.41
CA PRO A 405 13.60 -25.64 -3.88
C PRO A 405 13.62 -25.49 -5.41
N LEU A 406 13.73 -26.61 -6.14
CA LEU A 406 13.67 -26.65 -7.61
C LEU A 406 12.27 -26.37 -8.19
N ASP A 407 11.23 -26.37 -7.37
CA ASP A 407 9.83 -26.21 -7.80
C ASP A 407 9.41 -24.72 -7.84
N ASP A 408 10.26 -23.78 -7.40
CA ASP A 408 10.02 -22.33 -7.49
C ASP A 408 11.26 -21.54 -8.01
N PRO A 409 11.54 -21.60 -9.31
CA PRO A 409 12.61 -20.85 -9.96
C PRO A 409 12.53 -19.33 -9.76
N GLU A 410 11.32 -18.79 -9.64
CA GLU A 410 11.09 -17.35 -9.52
C GLU A 410 11.60 -16.86 -8.16
N MET A 411 11.30 -17.58 -7.07
CA MET A 411 11.80 -17.26 -5.74
C MET A 411 13.32 -17.47 -5.62
N ILE A 412 13.90 -18.50 -6.26
CA ILE A 412 15.37 -18.67 -6.29
C ILE A 412 16.03 -17.46 -6.93
N ARG A 413 15.53 -17.04 -8.11
CA ARG A 413 16.03 -15.86 -8.82
C ARG A 413 15.87 -14.63 -7.93
N PHE A 414 14.67 -14.39 -7.40
CA PHE A 414 14.38 -13.21 -6.60
C PHE A 414 15.27 -13.12 -5.35
N GLY A 415 15.41 -14.23 -4.62
CA GLY A 415 16.28 -14.31 -3.43
C GLY A 415 17.74 -13.96 -3.75
N ALA A 416 18.30 -14.49 -4.82
CA ALA A 416 19.66 -14.15 -5.23
C ALA A 416 19.82 -12.66 -5.55
N HIS A 417 18.86 -12.06 -6.26
CA HIS A 417 18.90 -10.63 -6.58
C HIS A 417 18.72 -9.75 -5.34
N ILE A 418 17.87 -10.15 -4.38
CA ILE A 418 17.76 -9.47 -3.08
C ILE A 418 19.10 -9.47 -2.36
N VAL A 419 19.79 -10.62 -2.27
CA VAL A 419 21.08 -10.70 -1.57
C VAL A 419 22.09 -9.74 -2.20
N LEU A 420 22.14 -9.67 -3.53
CA LEU A 420 23.03 -8.73 -4.23
C LEU A 420 22.68 -7.27 -3.94
N VAL A 421 21.39 -6.93 -3.91
CA VAL A 421 20.90 -5.59 -3.54
C VAL A 421 21.28 -5.25 -2.09
N LEU A 422 21.10 -6.18 -1.16
CA LEU A 422 21.44 -6.00 0.24
C LEU A 422 22.95 -5.80 0.42
N ARG A 423 23.79 -6.62 -0.22
CA ARG A 423 25.25 -6.45 -0.18
C ARG A 423 25.70 -5.10 -0.71
N HIS A 424 25.00 -4.56 -1.71
CA HIS A 424 25.30 -3.24 -2.24
C HIS A 424 24.87 -2.12 -1.27
N LEU A 425 23.71 -2.24 -0.63
CA LEU A 425 23.19 -1.24 0.29
C LEU A 425 23.94 -1.20 1.63
N PHE A 426 24.39 -2.35 2.11
CA PHE A 426 25.00 -2.52 3.43
C PHE A 426 26.53 -2.72 3.36
N SER A 427 27.18 -2.40 2.24
CA SER A 427 28.63 -2.61 2.05
C SER A 427 29.53 -1.87 3.04
N ASP A 428 29.00 -0.89 3.76
CA ASP A 428 29.77 0.06 4.58
C ASP A 428 29.86 -0.33 6.07
N GLY A 429 29.66 -1.61 6.43
CA GLY A 429 30.18 -2.18 7.68
C GLY A 429 29.60 -1.62 8.97
N MET A 430 28.30 -1.30 8.99
CA MET A 430 27.64 -0.73 10.17
C MET A 430 27.14 -1.80 11.17
N ASP A 431 27.05 -3.07 10.75
CA ASP A 431 26.49 -4.18 11.55
C ASP A 431 27.20 -5.51 11.23
N ASP A 432 28.15 -5.88 12.10
CA ASP A 432 28.97 -7.10 11.95
C ASP A 432 28.10 -8.39 11.88
N GLU A 433 26.95 -8.44 12.57
CA GLU A 433 26.09 -9.62 12.59
C GLU A 433 25.33 -9.76 11.27
N LEU A 434 24.80 -8.64 10.74
CA LEU A 434 24.14 -8.64 9.44
C LEU A 434 25.14 -8.96 8.32
N ASP A 435 26.36 -8.44 8.40
CA ASP A 435 27.42 -8.71 7.42
C ASP A 435 27.80 -10.19 7.41
N GLU A 436 28.02 -10.80 8.58
CA GLU A 436 28.27 -12.25 8.69
C GLU A 436 27.11 -13.06 8.10
N LYS A 437 25.86 -12.64 8.34
CA LYS A 437 24.68 -13.31 7.81
C LYS A 437 24.51 -13.15 6.31
N LEU A 438 24.80 -11.97 5.77
CA LEU A 438 24.79 -11.70 4.32
C LEU A 438 25.86 -12.50 3.59
N VAL A 439 26.99 -12.77 4.24
CA VAL A 439 28.01 -13.68 3.72
C VAL A 439 27.51 -15.12 3.80
N THR A 440 27.21 -15.61 5.00
CA THR A 440 26.89 -17.03 5.23
C THR A 440 25.60 -17.48 4.54
N VAL A 441 24.48 -16.83 4.84
CA VAL A 441 23.16 -17.17 4.26
C VAL A 441 23.07 -16.68 2.81
N GLY A 442 23.59 -15.48 2.53
CA GLY A 442 23.55 -14.93 1.18
C GLY A 442 24.35 -15.77 0.16
N ASP A 443 25.50 -16.33 0.54
CA ASP A 443 26.26 -17.23 -0.33
C ASP A 443 25.50 -18.52 -0.61
N LEU A 444 24.77 -19.07 0.37
CA LEU A 444 23.95 -20.26 0.15
C LEU A 444 22.83 -19.99 -0.87
N ILE A 445 22.18 -18.83 -0.78
CA ILE A 445 21.12 -18.42 -1.71
C ILE A 445 21.68 -18.21 -3.13
N ILE A 446 22.80 -17.48 -3.26
CA ILE A 446 23.44 -17.25 -4.56
C ILE A 446 23.92 -18.58 -5.15
N ASN A 447 24.53 -19.45 -4.33
CA ASN A 447 24.99 -20.77 -4.76
C ASN A 447 23.84 -21.62 -5.33
N MET A 448 22.67 -21.59 -4.69
CA MET A 448 21.46 -22.25 -5.19
C MET A 448 21.07 -21.74 -6.58
N TYR A 449 21.06 -20.41 -6.77
CA TYR A 449 20.73 -19.83 -8.07
C TYR A 449 21.76 -20.15 -9.14
N VAL A 450 23.06 -20.15 -8.81
CA VAL A 450 24.13 -20.54 -9.74
C VAL A 450 23.96 -22.01 -10.17
N ARG A 451 23.62 -22.91 -9.24
CA ARG A 451 23.33 -24.31 -9.55
C ARG A 451 22.09 -24.46 -10.43
N TYR A 452 21.04 -23.68 -10.18
CA TYR A 452 19.85 -23.62 -11.04
C TYR A 452 20.17 -23.12 -12.46
N LEU A 453 20.95 -22.04 -12.61
CA LEU A 453 21.38 -21.54 -13.91
C LEU A 453 22.18 -22.59 -14.69
N PHE A 454 23.04 -23.33 -14.00
CA PHE A 454 23.81 -24.42 -14.60
C PHE A 454 22.92 -25.59 -15.04
N SER A 455 21.87 -25.95 -14.28
CA SER A 455 20.93 -27.01 -14.70
C SER A 455 20.06 -26.60 -15.89
N GLU A 456 19.80 -25.30 -16.06
CA GLU A 456 19.06 -24.74 -17.22
C GLU A 456 19.99 -24.36 -18.40
N ASP A 457 21.24 -24.84 -18.39
CA ASP A 457 22.26 -24.58 -19.41
C ASP A 457 22.53 -23.08 -19.69
N GLN A 458 22.26 -22.20 -18.72
CA GLN A 458 22.54 -20.75 -18.79
C GLN A 458 23.98 -20.43 -18.34
N GLU A 459 24.97 -21.08 -18.96
CA GLU A 459 26.38 -21.03 -18.53
C GLU A 459 27.00 -19.63 -18.58
N GLU A 460 26.54 -18.77 -19.49
CA GLU A 460 27.04 -17.39 -19.63
C GLU A 460 26.83 -16.57 -18.35
N LEU A 461 25.78 -16.90 -17.57
CA LEU A 461 25.45 -16.20 -16.33
C LEU A 461 26.12 -16.81 -15.10
N VAL A 462 26.48 -18.10 -15.15
CA VAL A 462 27.08 -18.83 -14.01
C VAL A 462 28.30 -18.08 -13.46
N GLY A 463 29.20 -17.62 -14.34
CA GLY A 463 30.40 -16.90 -13.92
C GLY A 463 30.11 -15.57 -13.20
N ILE A 464 29.07 -14.85 -13.62
CA ILE A 464 28.70 -13.53 -13.07
C ILE A 464 28.18 -13.67 -11.64
N TYR A 465 27.35 -14.67 -11.37
CA TYR A 465 26.80 -14.89 -10.04
C TYR A 465 27.77 -15.66 -9.14
N ALA A 466 28.54 -16.62 -9.67
CA ALA A 466 29.55 -17.34 -8.90
C ALA A 466 30.65 -16.41 -8.39
N SER A 467 30.99 -15.34 -9.13
CA SER A 467 31.99 -14.36 -8.68
C SER A 467 31.55 -13.54 -7.46
N GLN A 468 30.27 -13.63 -7.07
CA GLN A 468 29.73 -12.94 -5.89
C GLN A 468 29.88 -13.80 -4.63
N LEU A 469 30.23 -15.08 -4.74
CA LEU A 469 30.45 -15.97 -3.59
C LEU A 469 31.81 -15.72 -2.94
N GLN A 470 31.97 -16.14 -1.68
CA GLN A 470 33.29 -16.25 -1.09
C GLN A 470 34.21 -17.15 -1.93
N HIS A 471 35.49 -16.78 -1.98
CA HIS A 471 36.49 -17.37 -2.87
C HIS A 471 36.55 -18.90 -2.78
N ASP A 472 36.53 -19.47 -1.57
CA ASP A 472 36.64 -20.91 -1.37
C ASP A 472 35.39 -21.66 -1.85
N LEU A 473 34.21 -21.07 -1.65
CA LEU A 473 32.95 -21.63 -2.13
C LEU A 473 32.84 -21.54 -3.66
N CYS A 474 33.30 -20.43 -4.23
CA CYS A 474 33.36 -20.21 -5.68
C CYS A 474 34.22 -21.28 -6.37
N ILE A 475 35.43 -21.55 -5.85
CA ILE A 475 36.32 -22.60 -6.38
C ILE A 475 35.65 -23.97 -6.28
N THR A 476 35.10 -24.30 -5.11
CA THR A 476 34.45 -25.60 -4.88
C THR A 476 33.30 -25.82 -5.86
N LEU A 477 32.47 -24.79 -6.07
CA LEU A 477 31.35 -24.83 -7.01
C LEU A 477 31.80 -25.09 -8.46
N PHE A 478 32.84 -24.39 -8.92
CA PHE A 478 33.36 -24.60 -10.28
C PHE A 478 33.94 -26.01 -10.46
N VAL A 479 34.64 -26.54 -9.47
CA VAL A 479 35.15 -27.92 -9.50
C VAL A 479 33.99 -28.92 -9.61
N GLU A 480 32.96 -28.80 -8.78
CA GLU A 480 31.76 -29.65 -8.83
C GLU A 480 31.08 -29.60 -10.21
N MET A 481 30.90 -28.41 -10.78
CA MET A 481 30.27 -28.23 -12.09
C MET A 481 31.09 -28.84 -13.23
N MET A 482 32.41 -28.69 -13.19
CA MET A 482 33.30 -29.33 -14.17
C MET A 482 33.21 -30.86 -14.10
N GLU A 483 33.17 -31.43 -12.90
CA GLU A 483 32.98 -32.88 -12.72
C GLU A 483 31.64 -33.37 -13.27
N LEU A 484 30.56 -32.61 -13.07
CA LEU A 484 29.23 -32.93 -13.59
C LEU A 484 29.21 -32.92 -15.12
N ARG A 485 29.81 -31.91 -15.78
CA ARG A 485 29.93 -31.87 -17.24
C ARG A 485 30.77 -33.02 -17.77
N LEU A 486 31.88 -33.36 -17.11
CA LEU A 486 32.70 -34.51 -17.48
C LEU A 486 31.90 -35.82 -17.43
N LYS A 487 31.20 -36.07 -16.33
CA LYS A 487 30.34 -37.26 -16.19
C LYS A 487 29.28 -37.31 -17.29
N PHE A 488 28.61 -36.20 -17.58
CA PHE A 488 27.62 -36.11 -18.66
C PHE A 488 28.23 -36.40 -20.05
N ALA A 489 29.41 -35.85 -20.35
CA ALA A 489 30.12 -36.12 -21.60
C ALA A 489 30.50 -37.60 -21.76
N TYR A 490 30.92 -38.27 -20.68
CA TYR A 490 31.18 -39.72 -20.69
C TYR A 490 29.90 -40.53 -20.95
N TYR A 491 28.76 -40.16 -20.35
CA TYR A 491 27.48 -40.84 -20.61
C TYR A 491 27.02 -40.67 -22.06
N VAL A 492 27.11 -39.45 -22.63
CA VAL A 492 26.75 -39.19 -24.03
C VAL A 492 27.69 -39.90 -25.01
N GLN A 493 28.98 -40.00 -24.70
CA GLN A 493 29.94 -40.79 -25.50
C GLN A 493 29.76 -42.31 -25.37
N ALA A 494 29.20 -42.79 -24.26
CA ALA A 494 28.87 -44.20 -24.06
C ALA A 494 27.55 -44.63 -24.75
N LEU A 495 26.61 -43.70 -25.00
CA LEU A 495 25.36 -43.99 -25.70
C LEU A 495 25.52 -44.58 -27.12
N PRO A 496 26.45 -44.14 -27.99
CA PRO A 496 26.65 -44.79 -29.29
C PRO A 496 27.22 -46.23 -29.20
N PHE A 497 27.67 -46.68 -28.02
CA PHE A 497 28.15 -48.05 -27.82
C PHE A 497 27.08 -49.02 -27.26
N CYS A 498 25.92 -48.53 -26.84
CA CYS A 498 24.85 -49.37 -26.26
C CYS A 498 23.64 -49.61 -27.17
N CYS A 499 23.57 -49.04 -28.38
CA CYS A 499 22.52 -49.36 -29.38
C CYS A 499 22.79 -50.67 -30.15
N GLY A 500 23.33 -51.67 -29.47
CA GLY A 500 23.79 -52.91 -30.09
C GLY A 500 23.49 -54.19 -29.31
N VAL A 501 22.68 -54.19 -28.25
CA VAL A 501 22.02 -55.43 -27.75
C VAL A 501 20.65 -55.10 -27.15
N SER A 502 19.62 -55.65 -27.81
CA SER A 502 18.20 -55.80 -27.49
C SER A 502 17.59 -55.34 -26.15
N ALA A 503 16.48 -54.61 -26.29
CA ALA A 503 15.15 -54.74 -25.63
C ALA A 503 15.07 -55.19 -24.16
N ILE A 504 14.33 -54.43 -23.33
CA ILE A 504 13.35 -54.86 -22.29
C ILE A 504 13.10 -53.71 -21.28
N LEU A 505 11.82 -53.32 -21.11
CA LEU A 505 11.11 -52.69 -19.96
C LEU A 505 11.85 -51.59 -19.14
N ILE A 506 11.33 -50.37 -18.92
CA ILE A 506 10.02 -49.93 -18.40
C ILE A 506 9.71 -48.53 -18.94
#